data_AF-A0A7L0UZW9-F1
#
_entry.id   AF-A0A7L0UZW9-F1
#
_cell.length_a   1.000
_cell.length_b   1.000
_cell.length_c   1.000
_cell.angle_alpha   90.00
_cell.angle_beta   90.00
_cell.angle_gamma   90.00
#
_symmetry.space_group_name_H-M   'P 1'
#
loop_
_entity.id
_entity.type
_entity.pdbx_description
1 polymer ?
#
loop_
_entity_poly.entity_id
_entity_poly.type
_entity_poly.pdbx_seq_one_letter_code
_entity_poly.pdbx_strand_id
1 'polypeptide(L)' 'SRLSPEYPRDVPLLRAARSVCRPGGGHREGLWAESLYQGAVFQLRRGDQLAATTSAGPFLDLHGEGQAYF' A
#
# COMPACT_ATOMS: atom_id res chain seq x y z
N SER A 1 4.20 4.01 -6.19
CA SER A 1 5.45 4.64 -6.64
C SER A 1 5.38 4.90 -8.13
N ARG A 2 6.37 5.61 -8.67
CA ARG A 2 6.48 6.00 -10.08
C ARG A 2 7.87 5.69 -10.59
N LEU A 3 7.94 4.92 -11.66
CA LEU A 3 9.12 4.71 -12.48
C LEU A 3 8.99 5.53 -13.77
N SER A 4 9.99 6.33 -14.10
CA SER A 4 9.99 7.18 -15.31
C SER A 4 11.12 6.79 -16.26
N PRO A 5 10.91 6.81 -17.59
CA PRO A 5 12.01 6.64 -18.55
C PRO A 5 13.09 7.71 -18.41
N GLU A 6 12.73 8.95 -18.07
CA GLU A 6 13.65 10.09 -17.89
C GLU A 6 14.43 10.00 -16.56
N TYR A 7 13.89 9.27 -15.58
CA TYR A 7 14.51 9.04 -14.28
C TYR A 7 14.25 7.58 -13.86
N PRO A 8 15.11 6.63 -14.30
CA PRO A 8 14.88 5.18 -14.20
C PRO A 8 15.17 4.67 -12.78
N ARG A 9 14.54 5.30 -11.79
CA ARG A 9 14.52 4.89 -10.40
C ARG A 9 13.08 4.92 -9.93
N ASP A 10 12.70 3.96 -9.11
CA ASP A 10 11.39 3.95 -8.51
C ASP A 10 11.30 5.02 -7.40
N VAL A 11 10.35 5.93 -7.51
CA VAL A 11 10.16 7.05 -6.57
C VAL A 11 8.81 6.92 -5.87
N PRO A 12 8.75 6.97 -4.52
CA PRO A 12 7.47 6.94 -3.82
C PRO A 12 6.68 8.23 -4.08
N LEU A 13 5.47 8.11 -4.65
CA LEU A 13 4.52 9.22 -4.78
C LEU A 13 3.68 9.37 -3.50
N LEU A 14 3.15 8.25 -3.00
CA LEU A 14 2.37 8.13 -1.79
C LEU A 14 2.96 7.00 -0.95
N ARG A 15 3.06 7.19 0.36
CA ARG A 15 3.56 6.18 1.30
C ARG A 15 2.86 6.33 2.65
N ALA A 16 2.50 5.21 3.25
CA ALA A 16 1.90 5.17 4.57
C ALA A 16 2.40 3.94 5.32
N ALA A 17 2.29 3.98 6.65
CA ALA A 17 2.61 2.88 7.54
C ALA A 17 1.52 2.72 8.60
N ARG A 18 1.37 1.49 9.10
CA ARG A 18 0.44 1.12 10.17
C ARG A 18 1.10 0.13 11.11
N SER A 19 0.77 0.24 12.39
CA SER A 19 1.18 -0.70 13.44
C SER A 19 -0.07 -1.41 13.96
N VAL A 20 -0.25 -2.68 13.60
CA VAL A 20 -1.44 -3.46 13.96
C VAL A 20 -1.22 -4.37 15.19
N CYS A 21 0.03 -4.76 15.46
CA CYS A 21 0.39 -5.59 16.62
C CYS A 21 0.71 -4.73 17.85
N ARG A 22 0.24 -5.13 19.04
CA ARG A 22 0.65 -4.50 20.31
C ARG A 22 1.90 -5.18 20.90
N PRO A 23 2.86 -4.42 21.47
CA PRO A 23 3.98 -5.01 22.21
C PRO A 23 3.46 -5.78 23.44
N GLY A 24 4.06 -6.94 23.74
CA GLY A 24 3.74 -7.70 24.96
C GLY A 24 2.92 -8.98 24.77
N GLY A 25 2.79 -9.50 23.54
CA GLY A 25 2.43 -10.91 23.34
C GLY A 25 1.18 -11.37 24.07
N GLY A 26 0.09 -10.61 23.96
CA GLY A 26 -1.23 -11.10 24.30
C GLY A 26 -2.02 -11.16 23.02
N HIS A 27 -2.43 -12.36 22.61
CA HIS A 27 -3.61 -12.51 21.77
C HIS A 27 -4.68 -11.56 22.32
N ARG A 28 -4.93 -10.43 21.66
CA ARG A 28 -6.26 -9.85 21.76
C ARG A 28 -7.13 -10.84 21.02
N GLU A 29 -7.98 -11.52 21.77
CA GLU A 29 -9.02 -12.42 21.29
C GLU A 29 -9.71 -11.78 20.08
N GLY A 30 -9.46 -12.32 18.89
CA GLY A 30 -10.19 -11.92 17.68
C GLY A 30 -9.32 -11.62 16.47
N LEU A 31 -9.99 -11.66 15.32
CA LEU A 31 -9.46 -11.20 14.04
C LEU A 31 -9.31 -9.68 14.09
N TRP A 32 -8.23 -9.16 13.53
CA TRP A 32 -8.06 -7.73 13.29
C TRP A 32 -8.19 -7.44 11.80
N ALA A 33 -8.68 -6.26 11.47
CA ALA A 33 -8.71 -5.74 10.10
C ALA A 33 -8.35 -4.25 10.14
N GLU A 34 -7.53 -3.81 9.19
CA GLU A 34 -7.11 -2.41 9.05
C GLU A 34 -7.13 -2.04 7.56
N SER A 35 -7.87 -0.99 7.21
CA SER A 35 -7.92 -0.46 5.84
C SER A 35 -6.91 0.67 5.65
N LEU A 36 -6.37 0.81 4.43
CA LEU A 36 -5.47 1.90 4.07
C LEU A 36 -5.88 2.47 2.71
N TYR A 37 -6.11 3.78 2.66
CA TYR A 37 -6.44 4.50 1.44
C TYR A 37 -5.38 5.58 1.15
N GLN A 38 -4.98 5.69 -0.11
CA GLN A 38 -4.09 6.75 -0.58
C GLN A 38 -4.61 7.29 -1.92
N GLY A 39 -4.73 8.61 -2.03
CA GLY A 39 -5.15 9.26 -3.26
C GLY A 39 -4.66 10.69 -3.31
N ALA A 40 -4.15 11.10 -4.46
CA ALA A 40 -3.74 12.47 -4.76
C ALA A 40 -3.60 12.65 -6.27
N VAL A 41 -3.54 13.90 -6.72
CA VAL A 41 -3.29 14.24 -8.13
C VAL A 41 -1.80 14.53 -8.30
N PHE A 42 -1.17 13.90 -9.29
CA PHE A 42 0.20 14.15 -9.68
C PHE A 42 0.28 14.47 -11.17
N GLN A 43 1.17 15.38 -11.55
CA GLN A 43 1.56 15.51 -12.95
C GLN A 43 2.48 14.35 -13.32
N LEU A 44 2.12 13.61 -14.37
CA LEU A 44 2.87 12.49 -14.91
C LEU A 44 3.29 12.78 -16.35
N ARG A 45 4.31 12.06 -16.81
CA ARG A 45 4.78 12.12 -18.20
C ARG A 45 4.37 10.88 -18.94
N ARG A 46 4.30 10.99 -20.27
CA ARG A 46 4.05 9.84 -21.15
C ARG A 46 5.11 8.77 -20.91
N GLY A 47 4.66 7.56 -20.62
CA GLY A 47 5.55 6.41 -20.37
C GLY A 47 5.94 6.23 -18.90
N ASP A 48 5.52 7.11 -18.00
CA ASP A 48 5.63 6.85 -16.56
C ASP A 48 4.79 5.62 -16.19
N GLN A 49 5.37 4.73 -15.39
CA GLN A 49 4.71 3.55 -14.86
C GLN A 49 4.40 3.76 -13.39
N LEU A 50 3.19 3.41 -12.97
CA LEU A 50 2.76 3.50 -11.59
C LEU A 50 2.62 2.10 -10.98
N ALA A 51 3.01 1.97 -9.71
CA ALA A 51 2.85 0.74 -8.96
C ALA A 51 2.31 1.03 -7.55
N ALA A 52 1.36 0.23 -7.08
CA ALA A 52 0.98 0.16 -5.68
C ALA A 52 1.60 -1.11 -5.06
N THR A 53 2.43 -0.96 -4.04
CA THR A 53 3.16 -2.08 -3.40
C THR A 53 3.00 -2.03 -1.89
N THR A 54 3.04 -3.20 -1.26
CA THR A 54 2.97 -3.35 0.20
C THR A 54 3.98 -4.37 0.68
N SER A 55 4.61 -4.12 1.83
CA SER A 55 5.44 -5.10 2.52
C SER A 55 4.63 -6.13 3.29
N ALA A 56 3.32 -5.92 3.42
CA ALA A 56 2.39 -6.75 4.19
C ALA A 56 1.55 -7.69 3.31
N GLY A 57 2.07 -8.10 2.15
CA GLY A 57 1.36 -8.98 1.20
C GLY A 57 0.69 -10.21 1.82
N PRO A 58 1.34 -10.94 2.75
CA PRO A 58 0.72 -12.08 3.44
C PRO A 58 -0.49 -11.75 4.33
N PHE A 59 -0.76 -10.47 4.60
CA PHE A 59 -1.84 -9.99 5.46
C PHE A 59 -2.96 -9.28 4.68
N LEU A 60 -2.92 -9.29 3.35
CA LEU A 60 -4.01 -8.74 2.54
C LEU A 60 -5.22 -9.66 2.59
N ASP A 61 -6.37 -9.11 2.98
CA ASP A 61 -7.67 -9.75 2.76
C ASP A 61 -8.14 -9.43 1.34
N LEU A 62 -8.17 -10.47 0.49
CA LEU A 62 -8.58 -10.41 -0.91
C LEU A 62 -9.85 -11.24 -1.17
N HIS A 63 -10.54 -11.67 -0.10
CA HIS A 63 -11.72 -12.52 -0.23
C HIS A 63 -12.98 -11.75 -0.60
N GLY A 64 -13.05 -10.45 -0.28
CA GLY A 64 -14.16 -9.56 -0.64
C GLY A 64 -13.85 -8.67 -1.85
N GLU A 65 -14.86 -8.44 -2.70
CA GLU A 65 -14.75 -7.48 -3.79
C GLU A 65 -14.54 -6.05 -3.26
N GLY A 66 -13.64 -5.30 -3.89
CA GLY A 66 -13.39 -3.89 -3.55
C GLY A 66 -12.55 -3.64 -2.29
N GLN A 67 -12.02 -4.67 -1.63
CA GLN A 67 -11.15 -4.51 -0.45
C GLN A 67 -9.73 -4.02 -0.79
N ALA A 68 -9.22 -4.40 -1.96
CA ALA A 68 -7.93 -3.95 -2.48
C ALA A 68 -8.06 -3.54 -3.95
N TYR A 69 -7.62 -2.32 -4.24
CA TYR A 69 -7.67 -1.74 -5.59
C TYR A 69 -6.53 -0.73 -5.76
N PHE A 70 -6.23 -0.43 -7.02
CA PHE A 70 -5.31 0.62 -7.43
C PHE A 70 -5.87 1.35 -8.65
#